data_AF-A0A957DEH9-F1
#
_entry.id   AF-A0A957DEH9-F1
#
_cell.length_a   1.000
_cell.length_b   1.000
_cell.length_c   1.000
_cell.angle_alpha   90.00
_cell.angle_beta   90.00
_cell.angle_gamma   90.00
#
_symmetry.space_group_name_H-M   'P 1'
#
loop_
_entity.id
_entity.type
_entity.pdbx_description
1 polymer ?
#
loop_
_entity_poly.entity_id
_entity_poly.type
_entity_poly.pdbx_seq_one_letter_code
_entity_poly.pdbx_strand_id
1 'polypeptide(L)'
;MSNHPPWRDYWLGRVDSRPLAVFRIFFGALVLKMAVQYVPLARPFFSDAGIVPRAARLTGPLRETPSLLYAFPSAWMAQAFLLLWAAAAFCLLVGYRTRLAAVLVFVGSLSVFERNLFVLNGADQVVQVLSFWAMFLPLGDTYAVDAVRRRWAAYRLSGRWEDLRVSAAPRRAFAFPVRLLQIQMGLIYLFTGLYKLRGGVWLDGTALHYVLQLPAFLQPTGAWFFSVAPAWLLAFLTHYTLWIELAFVLFMFLPWGQPALRLAGLILATALQVGIGGLMSIFNFQAVMVIGTFVFLEPDWIVAVERGLRWTRDVSFVPFWSGAPRWFFLVLAGTRADEVTQTADWPDGDVWVKDGGGGRNAGITARQRLLGHLFLSRLWLWLVRFWPERTPFAPIVTASPAAPADTRPPAFFRPLPPWWTAARRSLLVVSLSLVMGSVLWVNLRGLLKPWVPPVTGPARTILLATELTQRWDMFATGGPRIWRWVAVTGQFADGATLDLQTGEPPLDAPPRWSRGIGLRWREFNANVVDLRFPWMLQNWGDYLCRTYPAGMPAAPLRHV
;
A
#
# COMPACT_ATOMS: atom_id res chain seq x y z
N MET A 1 -29.10 -25.35 -2.56
CA MET A 1 -27.72 -25.53 -2.05
C MET A 1 -26.85 -25.95 -3.24
N SER A 2 -25.68 -25.36 -3.46
CA SER A 2 -24.82 -25.71 -4.60
C SER A 2 -24.34 -27.17 -4.49
N ASN A 3 -24.55 -27.99 -5.52
CA ASN A 3 -24.12 -29.41 -5.60
C ASN A 3 -22.59 -29.57 -5.81
N HIS A 4 -21.78 -28.68 -5.24
CA HIS A 4 -20.34 -28.69 -5.43
C HIS A 4 -19.62 -28.74 -4.08
N PRO A 5 -18.45 -29.40 -4.00
CA PRO A 5 -17.76 -29.59 -2.74
C PRO A 5 -17.32 -28.24 -2.13
N PRO A 6 -17.31 -28.10 -0.79
CA PRO A 6 -17.04 -26.83 -0.10
C PRO A 6 -15.72 -26.14 -0.49
N TRP A 7 -14.70 -26.91 -0.86
CA TRP A 7 -13.43 -26.36 -1.34
C TRP A 7 -13.59 -25.53 -2.62
N ARG A 8 -14.51 -25.92 -3.51
CA ARG A 8 -14.73 -25.21 -4.78
C ARG A 8 -15.31 -23.82 -4.53
N ASP A 9 -16.24 -23.70 -3.58
CA ASP A 9 -16.81 -22.41 -3.20
C ASP A 9 -15.79 -21.52 -2.46
N TYR A 10 -14.88 -22.11 -1.68
CA TYR A 10 -13.79 -21.37 -1.04
C TYR A 10 -12.81 -20.73 -2.06
N TRP A 11 -12.41 -21.48 -3.09
CA TRP A 11 -11.41 -21.06 -4.09
C TRP A 11 -12.02 -20.27 -5.26
N LEU A 12 -13.14 -20.75 -5.81
CA LEU A 12 -13.74 -20.25 -7.04
C LEU A 12 -15.07 -19.53 -6.82
N GLY A 13 -15.54 -19.44 -5.58
CA GLY A 13 -16.76 -18.74 -5.23
C GLY A 13 -16.58 -17.22 -5.17
N ARG A 14 -17.33 -16.58 -4.26
CA ARG A 14 -17.31 -15.13 -4.10
C ARG A 14 -17.07 -14.72 -2.65
N VAL A 15 -16.30 -13.64 -2.48
CA VAL A 15 -15.98 -13.03 -1.18
C VAL A 15 -16.48 -11.59 -1.14
N ASP A 16 -16.84 -11.10 0.05
CA ASP A 16 -17.19 -9.70 0.25
C ASP A 16 -15.95 -8.81 -0.04
N SER A 17 -16.18 -7.68 -0.71
CA SER A 17 -15.15 -6.73 -1.13
C SER A 17 -14.80 -5.67 -0.07
N ARG A 18 -15.52 -5.59 1.06
CA ARG A 18 -15.24 -4.59 2.12
C ARG A 18 -13.80 -4.67 2.67
N PRO A 19 -13.22 -5.85 3.02
CA PRO A 19 -11.83 -5.93 3.48
C PRO A 19 -10.82 -5.42 2.43
N LEU A 20 -11.10 -5.69 1.16
CA LEU A 20 -10.28 -5.22 0.04
C LEU A 20 -10.32 -3.69 -0.12
N ALA A 21 -11.45 -3.06 0.23
CA ALA A 21 -11.56 -1.60 0.21
C ALA A 21 -10.70 -0.96 1.30
N VAL A 22 -10.67 -1.55 2.51
CA VAL A 22 -9.77 -1.13 3.60
C VAL A 22 -8.31 -1.30 3.17
N PHE A 23 -7.94 -2.48 2.67
CA PHE A 23 -6.62 -2.72 2.09
C PHE A 23 -6.25 -1.65 1.05
N ARG A 24 -7.13 -1.39 0.07
CA ARG A 24 -6.89 -0.40 -1.00
C ARG A 24 -6.60 0.99 -0.45
N ILE A 25 -7.38 1.47 0.53
CA ILE A 25 -7.25 2.83 1.06
C ILE A 25 -5.87 3.00 1.69
N PHE A 26 -5.49 2.09 2.59
CA PHE A 26 -4.22 2.20 3.30
C PHE A 26 -3.02 1.86 2.40
N PHE A 27 -3.15 0.88 1.50
CA PHE A 27 -2.11 0.54 0.54
C PHE A 27 -1.84 1.70 -0.42
N GLY A 28 -2.90 2.29 -0.98
CA GLY A 28 -2.79 3.49 -1.82
C GLY A 28 -2.20 4.68 -1.05
N ALA A 29 -2.51 4.84 0.24
CA ALA A 29 -1.92 5.89 1.09
C ALA A 29 -0.42 5.70 1.29
N LEU A 30 -0.01 4.46 1.56
CA LEU A 30 1.40 4.12 1.73
C LEU A 30 2.19 4.36 0.44
N VAL A 31 1.69 3.87 -0.70
CA VAL A 31 2.34 4.08 -1.99
C VAL A 31 2.39 5.57 -2.34
N LEU A 32 1.30 6.32 -2.10
CA LEU A 32 1.27 7.78 -2.33
C LEU A 32 2.33 8.49 -1.48
N LYS A 33 2.40 8.17 -0.18
CA LYS A 33 3.44 8.69 0.72
C LYS A 33 4.83 8.39 0.17
N MET A 34 5.09 7.15 -0.24
CA MET A 34 6.39 6.76 -0.80
C MET A 34 6.70 7.54 -2.07
N ALA A 35 5.76 7.62 -3.01
CA ALA A 35 5.92 8.37 -4.26
C ALA A 35 6.28 9.84 -4.02
N VAL A 36 5.56 10.50 -3.12
CA VAL A 36 5.84 11.91 -2.73
C VAL A 36 7.23 12.05 -2.11
N GLN A 37 7.67 11.09 -1.28
CA GLN A 37 9.01 11.11 -0.68
C GLN A 37 10.14 10.95 -1.71
N TYR A 38 9.87 10.29 -2.85
CA TYR A 38 10.85 10.13 -3.91
C TYR A 38 10.99 11.37 -4.83
N VAL A 39 9.96 12.22 -4.94
CA VAL A 39 9.99 13.42 -5.80
C VAL A 39 11.23 14.31 -5.59
N PRO A 40 11.59 14.73 -4.35
CA PRO A 40 12.77 15.56 -4.13
C PRO A 40 14.09 14.81 -4.39
N LEU A 41 14.04 13.48 -4.45
CA LEU A 41 15.19 12.62 -4.70
C LEU A 41 15.44 12.31 -6.19
N ALA A 42 14.60 12.85 -7.08
CA ALA A 42 14.69 12.61 -8.51
C ALA A 42 16.07 12.97 -9.10
N ARG A 43 16.63 14.12 -8.71
CA ARG A 43 17.96 14.57 -9.19
C ARG A 43 19.07 13.64 -8.71
N PRO A 44 19.28 13.42 -7.39
CA PRO A 44 20.38 12.59 -6.91
C PRO A 44 20.28 11.12 -7.31
N PHE A 45 19.08 10.53 -7.34
CA PHE A 45 18.94 9.07 -7.45
C PHE A 45 18.33 8.55 -8.75
N PHE A 46 17.69 9.41 -9.56
CA PHE A 46 16.93 8.96 -10.74
C PHE A 46 17.30 9.68 -12.04
N SER A 47 18.32 10.56 -12.03
CA SER A 47 18.75 11.32 -13.21
C SER A 47 20.22 11.06 -13.58
N ASP A 48 20.59 11.37 -14.82
CA ASP A 48 21.98 11.28 -15.30
C ASP A 48 22.90 12.33 -14.66
N ALA A 49 22.34 13.39 -14.08
CA ALA A 49 23.09 14.37 -13.29
C ALA A 49 23.35 13.88 -11.85
N GLY A 50 22.78 12.74 -11.44
CA GLY A 50 22.83 12.19 -10.10
C GLY A 50 23.99 11.22 -9.86
N ILE A 51 23.88 10.45 -8.76
CA ILE A 51 24.88 9.49 -8.28
C ILE A 51 24.81 8.17 -9.06
N VAL A 52 23.62 7.83 -9.56
CA VAL A 52 23.39 6.59 -10.33
C VAL A 52 22.94 6.96 -11.76
N PRO A 53 23.85 7.49 -12.61
CA PRO A 53 23.54 7.82 -13.99
C PRO A 53 23.21 6.56 -14.79
N ARG A 54 22.44 6.67 -15.88
CA ARG A 54 22.06 5.51 -16.69
C ARG A 54 23.27 4.80 -17.32
N ALA A 55 24.36 5.52 -17.59
CA ALA A 55 25.61 4.93 -18.07
C ALA A 55 26.18 3.87 -17.09
N ALA A 56 25.96 4.02 -15.78
CA ALA A 56 26.38 3.04 -14.79
C ALA A 56 25.67 1.68 -14.91
N ARG A 57 24.54 1.62 -15.63
CA ARG A 57 23.87 0.36 -15.97
C ARG A 57 24.72 -0.52 -16.90
N LEU A 58 25.51 0.09 -17.78
CA LEU A 58 26.26 -0.63 -18.82
C LEU A 58 27.50 -1.33 -18.25
N THR A 59 28.03 -0.81 -17.15
CA THR A 59 29.27 -1.29 -16.51
C THR A 59 29.03 -2.00 -15.19
N GLY A 60 27.83 -1.88 -14.61
CA GLY A 60 27.48 -2.40 -13.29
C GLY A 60 26.51 -3.60 -13.29
N PRO A 61 26.17 -4.14 -12.11
CA PRO A 61 25.27 -5.29 -11.94
C PRO A 61 23.79 -5.00 -12.28
N LEU A 62 23.44 -3.76 -12.65
CA LEU A 62 22.08 -3.29 -12.95
C LEU A 62 21.62 -3.64 -14.38
N ARG A 63 22.36 -4.47 -15.13
CA ARG A 63 22.20 -4.64 -16.58
C ARG A 63 20.82 -5.15 -16.99
N GLU A 64 20.18 -6.01 -16.20
CA GLU A 64 18.99 -6.78 -16.62
C GLU A 64 17.66 -6.30 -16.03
N THR A 65 17.61 -5.15 -15.36
CA THR A 65 16.40 -4.71 -14.66
C THR A 65 15.40 -3.98 -15.59
N PRO A 66 14.09 -4.30 -15.50
CA PRO A 66 13.05 -3.62 -16.28
C PRO A 66 12.63 -2.31 -15.61
N SER A 67 12.92 -1.16 -16.23
CA SER A 67 12.42 0.13 -15.74
C SER A 67 12.15 1.12 -16.87
N LEU A 68 10.97 1.76 -16.83
CA LEU A 68 10.64 2.85 -17.74
C LEU A 68 11.48 4.10 -17.48
N LEU A 69 12.03 4.27 -16.27
CA LEU A 69 12.86 5.43 -15.93
C LEU A 69 14.18 5.48 -16.70
N TYR A 70 14.60 4.38 -17.33
CA TYR A 70 15.75 4.42 -18.23
C TYR A 70 15.50 5.23 -19.51
N ALA A 71 14.25 5.52 -19.87
CA ALA A 71 13.91 6.41 -20.97
C ALA A 71 14.06 7.90 -20.62
N PHE A 72 14.23 8.25 -19.34
CA PHE A 72 14.15 9.63 -18.84
C PHE A 72 15.49 10.09 -18.24
N PRO A 73 16.38 10.77 -19.01
CA PRO A 73 17.71 11.22 -18.53
C PRO A 73 17.66 12.28 -17.43
N SER A 74 16.76 13.24 -17.57
CA SER A 74 16.84 14.51 -16.84
C SER A 74 16.07 14.47 -15.54
N ALA A 75 16.51 15.28 -14.57
CA ALA A 75 15.89 15.34 -13.25
C ALA A 75 14.39 15.69 -13.31
N TRP A 76 14.00 16.66 -14.15
CA TRP A 76 12.59 17.05 -14.26
C TRP A 76 11.72 15.96 -14.88
N MET A 77 12.25 15.15 -15.82
CA MET A 77 11.51 14.01 -16.39
C MET A 77 11.30 12.92 -15.33
N ALA A 78 12.32 12.63 -14.53
CA ALA A 78 12.20 11.71 -13.40
C ALA A 78 11.19 12.24 -12.34
N GLN A 79 11.21 13.54 -12.03
CA GLN A 79 10.20 14.16 -11.16
C GLN A 79 8.79 14.02 -11.72
N ALA A 80 8.59 14.30 -13.02
CA ALA A 80 7.30 14.15 -13.68
C ALA A 80 6.80 12.69 -13.61
N PHE A 81 7.67 11.71 -13.84
CA PHE A 81 7.33 10.29 -13.68
C PHE A 81 6.88 9.96 -12.25
N LEU A 82 7.62 10.44 -11.24
CA LEU A 82 7.29 10.22 -9.83
C LEU A 82 5.96 10.88 -9.43
N LEU A 83 5.66 12.07 -9.98
CA LEU A 83 4.36 12.74 -9.81
C LEU A 83 3.22 11.96 -10.49
N LEU A 84 3.46 11.36 -11.65
CA LEU A 84 2.48 10.49 -12.31
C LEU A 84 2.22 9.21 -11.49
N TRP A 85 3.27 8.61 -10.92
CA TRP A 85 3.12 7.48 -10.00
C TRP A 85 2.36 7.88 -8.72
N ALA A 86 2.64 9.05 -8.15
CA ALA A 86 1.87 9.61 -7.04
C ALA A 86 0.39 9.83 -7.42
N ALA A 87 0.11 10.37 -8.60
CA ALA A 87 -1.26 10.54 -9.09
C ALA A 87 -1.98 9.19 -9.28
N ALA A 88 -1.30 8.17 -9.79
CA ALA A 88 -1.84 6.80 -9.88
C ALA A 88 -2.14 6.21 -8.49
N ALA A 89 -1.24 6.40 -7.52
CA ALA A 89 -1.45 5.96 -6.14
C ALA A 89 -2.62 6.69 -5.47
N PHE A 90 -2.77 8.00 -5.71
CA PHE A 90 -3.94 8.76 -5.27
C PHE A 90 -5.23 8.24 -5.90
N CYS A 91 -5.23 7.99 -7.22
CA CYS A 91 -6.37 7.38 -7.91
C CYS A 91 -6.74 6.01 -7.32
N LEU A 92 -5.74 5.18 -6.98
CA LEU A 92 -5.94 3.90 -6.31
C LEU A 92 -6.53 4.10 -4.91
N LEU A 93 -6.03 5.07 -4.14
CA LEU A 93 -6.47 5.42 -2.78
C LEU A 93 -7.90 5.99 -2.71
N VAL A 94 -8.34 6.73 -3.73
CA VAL A 94 -9.76 7.17 -3.82
C VAL A 94 -10.66 6.12 -4.50
N GLY A 95 -10.06 5.22 -5.28
CA GLY A 95 -10.77 4.16 -5.99
C GLY A 95 -11.41 4.69 -7.27
N TYR A 96 -10.66 5.53 -7.99
CA TYR A 96 -11.03 6.09 -9.28
C TYR A 96 -10.25 5.36 -10.38
N ARG A 97 -10.97 4.85 -11.38
CA ARG A 97 -10.39 4.01 -12.45
C ARG A 97 -9.52 2.89 -11.84
N THR A 98 -10.02 2.22 -10.81
CA THR A 98 -9.21 1.46 -9.85
C THR A 98 -8.34 0.38 -10.50
N ARG A 99 -8.85 -0.30 -11.54
CA ARG A 99 -8.07 -1.31 -12.28
C ARG A 99 -6.86 -0.71 -12.99
N LEU A 100 -7.06 0.41 -13.69
CA LEU A 100 -5.97 1.12 -14.36
C LEU A 100 -4.99 1.68 -13.32
N ALA A 101 -5.51 2.28 -12.25
CA ALA A 101 -4.68 2.82 -11.18
C ALA A 101 -3.81 1.73 -10.52
N ALA A 102 -4.35 0.54 -10.27
CA ALA A 102 -3.58 -0.59 -9.73
C ALA A 102 -2.44 -1.03 -10.67
N VAL A 103 -2.70 -1.11 -11.97
CA VAL A 103 -1.66 -1.42 -12.98
C VAL A 103 -0.59 -0.33 -13.03
N LEU A 104 -0.99 0.95 -13.06
CA LEU A 104 -0.05 2.07 -13.07
C LEU A 104 0.77 2.15 -11.79
N VAL A 105 0.18 1.82 -10.63
CA VAL A 105 0.91 1.71 -9.36
C VAL A 105 1.95 0.60 -9.43
N PHE A 106 1.60 -0.59 -9.93
CA PHE A 106 2.56 -1.68 -10.11
C PHE A 106 3.71 -1.30 -11.05
N VAL A 107 3.40 -0.77 -12.24
CA VAL A 107 4.41 -0.37 -13.23
C VAL A 107 5.29 0.77 -12.72
N GLY A 108 4.70 1.73 -12.00
CA GLY A 108 5.42 2.83 -11.37
C GLY A 108 6.36 2.34 -10.27
N SER A 109 5.88 1.47 -9.36
CA SER A 109 6.70 0.84 -8.32
C SER A 109 7.87 0.07 -8.92
N LEU A 110 7.58 -0.83 -9.89
CA LEU A 110 8.61 -1.60 -10.60
C LEU A 110 9.65 -0.68 -11.22
N SER A 111 9.21 0.36 -11.95
CA SER A 111 10.14 1.28 -12.61
C SER A 111 11.01 2.05 -11.62
N VAL A 112 10.45 2.54 -10.52
CA VAL A 112 11.20 3.27 -9.49
C VAL A 112 12.20 2.36 -8.80
N PHE A 113 11.76 1.18 -8.37
CA PHE A 113 12.60 0.24 -7.62
C PHE A 113 13.76 -0.28 -8.48
N GLU A 114 13.45 -0.73 -9.69
CA GLU A 114 14.46 -1.28 -10.61
C GLU A 114 15.43 -0.23 -11.17
N ARG A 115 15.08 1.06 -11.12
CA ARG A 115 15.98 2.15 -11.56
C ARG A 115 17.13 2.39 -10.60
N ASN A 116 16.92 2.15 -9.31
CA ASN A 116 17.92 2.33 -8.27
C ASN A 116 17.68 1.39 -7.07
N LEU A 117 18.32 0.22 -7.11
CA LEU A 117 18.21 -0.79 -6.06
C LEU A 117 18.84 -0.35 -4.72
N PHE A 118 19.74 0.63 -4.75
CA PHE A 118 20.51 1.03 -3.56
C PHE A 118 19.71 1.85 -2.56
N VAL A 119 18.59 2.43 -2.95
CA VAL A 119 17.71 3.22 -2.06
C VAL A 119 16.57 2.38 -1.46
N LEU A 120 16.54 1.08 -1.76
CA LEU A 120 15.46 0.17 -1.39
C LEU A 120 15.74 -0.57 -0.09
N ASN A 121 14.66 -1.01 0.54
CA ASN A 121 14.68 -1.97 1.64
C ASN A 121 13.55 -3.00 1.49
N GLY A 122 13.41 -3.90 2.46
CA GLY A 122 12.41 -4.97 2.41
C GLY A 122 10.96 -4.47 2.26
N ALA A 123 10.65 -3.22 2.65
CA ALA A 123 9.31 -2.67 2.49
C ALA A 123 8.95 -2.48 1.00
N ASP A 124 9.92 -2.03 0.20
CA ASP A 124 9.73 -1.82 -1.24
C ASP A 124 9.44 -3.15 -1.94
N GLN A 125 10.11 -4.24 -1.52
CA GLN A 125 9.85 -5.59 -2.04
C GLN A 125 8.43 -6.07 -1.72
N VAL A 126 7.94 -5.86 -0.49
CA VAL A 126 6.54 -6.21 -0.14
C VAL A 126 5.57 -5.35 -0.95
N VAL A 127 5.80 -4.03 -1.07
CA VAL A 127 4.95 -3.15 -1.89
C VAL A 127 4.88 -3.62 -3.34
N GLN A 128 6.03 -4.00 -3.92
CA GLN A 128 6.10 -4.54 -5.28
C GLN A 128 5.23 -5.79 -5.43
N VAL A 129 5.40 -6.77 -4.55
CA VAL A 129 4.63 -8.02 -4.54
C VAL A 129 3.12 -7.77 -4.37
N LEU A 130 2.72 -6.94 -3.40
CA LEU A 130 1.30 -6.64 -3.17
C LEU A 130 0.69 -5.85 -4.33
N SER A 131 1.45 -4.93 -4.95
CA SER A 131 0.99 -4.18 -6.11
C SER A 131 0.75 -5.07 -7.32
N PHE A 132 1.55 -6.12 -7.53
CA PHE A 132 1.34 -7.12 -8.57
C PHE A 132 -0.03 -7.81 -8.40
N TRP A 133 -0.27 -8.37 -7.21
CA TRP A 133 -1.54 -9.06 -6.93
C TRP A 133 -2.73 -8.11 -6.96
N ALA A 134 -2.55 -6.85 -6.54
CA ALA A 134 -3.59 -5.82 -6.55
C ALA A 134 -4.19 -5.56 -7.94
N MET A 135 -3.44 -5.75 -9.03
CA MET A 135 -3.95 -5.60 -10.39
C MET A 135 -5.13 -6.53 -10.71
N PHE A 136 -5.17 -7.70 -10.05
CA PHE A 136 -6.19 -8.73 -10.29
C PHE A 136 -7.35 -8.65 -9.28
N LEU A 137 -7.28 -7.74 -8.31
CA LEU A 137 -8.27 -7.63 -7.25
C LEU A 137 -9.44 -6.70 -7.63
N PRO A 138 -10.65 -6.99 -7.12
CA PRO A 138 -11.84 -6.16 -7.28
C PRO A 138 -11.84 -4.95 -6.33
N LEU A 139 -10.77 -4.16 -6.34
CA LEU A 139 -10.53 -3.06 -5.39
C LEU A 139 -11.53 -1.88 -5.55
N GLY A 140 -12.21 -1.79 -6.69
CA GLY A 140 -13.14 -0.68 -7.01
C GLY A 140 -14.60 -0.93 -6.63
N ASP A 141 -14.91 -2.04 -5.94
CA ASP A 141 -16.30 -2.48 -5.71
C ASP A 141 -16.99 -1.78 -4.54
N THR A 142 -16.24 -1.50 -3.48
CA THR A 142 -16.74 -0.94 -2.22
C THR A 142 -15.86 0.24 -1.76
N TYR A 143 -16.48 1.24 -1.12
CA TYR A 143 -15.85 2.47 -0.61
C TYR A 143 -14.97 3.21 -1.63
N ALA A 144 -15.35 3.18 -2.91
CA ALA A 144 -14.58 3.68 -4.04
C ALA A 144 -15.39 4.68 -4.88
N VAL A 145 -14.71 5.66 -5.49
CA VAL A 145 -15.33 6.57 -6.47
C VAL A 145 -15.96 5.80 -7.63
N ASP A 146 -15.33 4.73 -8.11
CA ASP A 146 -15.89 3.88 -9.17
C ASP A 146 -17.20 3.20 -8.76
N ALA A 147 -17.41 2.91 -7.47
CA ALA A 147 -18.69 2.37 -6.98
C ALA A 147 -19.80 3.43 -7.05
N VAL A 148 -19.49 4.68 -6.68
CA VAL A 148 -20.41 5.82 -6.81
C VAL A 148 -20.75 6.07 -8.28
N ARG A 149 -19.74 6.09 -9.17
CA ARG A 149 -19.93 6.29 -10.62
C ARG A 149 -20.84 5.24 -11.25
N ARG A 150 -20.72 3.96 -10.83
CA ARG A 150 -21.61 2.89 -11.32
C ARG A 150 -23.07 3.09 -10.89
N ARG A 151 -23.31 3.54 -9.65
CA ARG A 151 -24.65 3.85 -9.16
C ARG A 151 -25.28 5.03 -9.91
N TRP A 152 -24.50 6.08 -10.13
CA TRP A 152 -24.93 7.21 -10.95
C TRP A 152 -25.26 6.81 -12.39
N ALA A 153 -24.46 5.94 -13.01
CA ALA A 153 -24.76 5.42 -14.34
C ALA A 153 -26.07 4.60 -14.35
N ALA A 154 -26.30 3.76 -13.34
CA ALA A 154 -27.55 3.00 -13.22
C ALA A 154 -28.77 3.92 -13.03
N TYR A 155 -28.67 4.91 -12.14
CA TYR A 155 -29.71 5.92 -11.93
C TYR A 155 -30.04 6.70 -13.21
N ARG A 156 -29.03 7.11 -13.99
CA ARG A 156 -29.26 7.81 -15.27
C ARG A 156 -30.01 6.97 -16.30
N LEU A 157 -29.85 5.64 -16.25
CA LEU A 157 -30.54 4.72 -17.16
C LEU A 157 -31.95 4.39 -16.69
N SER A 158 -32.18 4.29 -15.38
CA SER A 158 -33.46 3.84 -14.83
C SER A 158 -34.38 4.97 -14.36
N GLY A 159 -33.84 6.14 -14.02
CA GLY A 159 -34.54 7.20 -13.30
C GLY A 159 -34.93 6.85 -11.86
N ARG A 160 -34.60 5.64 -11.38
CA ARG A 160 -35.03 5.09 -10.09
C ARG A 160 -34.03 5.40 -8.99
N TRP A 161 -34.49 6.06 -7.93
CA TRP A 161 -33.66 6.48 -6.80
C TRP A 161 -33.01 5.32 -6.05
N GLU A 162 -33.60 4.12 -6.09
CA GLU A 162 -33.07 2.89 -5.53
C GLU A 162 -31.72 2.53 -6.14
N ASP A 163 -31.55 2.76 -7.44
CA ASP A 163 -30.32 2.44 -8.18
C ASP A 163 -29.16 3.38 -7.81
N LEU A 164 -29.46 4.55 -7.22
CA LEU A 164 -28.46 5.49 -6.73
C LEU A 164 -27.87 5.05 -5.38
N ARG A 165 -28.59 4.22 -4.60
CA ARG A 165 -28.26 3.91 -3.20
C ARG A 165 -27.24 2.79 -3.02
N VAL A 166 -26.62 2.73 -1.84
CA VAL A 166 -25.85 1.55 -1.43
C VAL A 166 -26.81 0.38 -1.21
N SER A 167 -26.55 -0.73 -1.92
CA SER A 167 -27.24 -2.00 -1.73
C SER A 167 -27.04 -2.53 -0.30
N ALA A 168 -28.12 -3.01 0.32
CA ALA A 168 -28.06 -3.73 1.59
C ALA A 168 -27.28 -5.06 1.45
N ALA A 169 -27.43 -5.75 0.31
CA ALA A 169 -26.67 -6.95 0.01
C ALA A 169 -25.17 -6.63 -0.22
N PRO A 170 -24.25 -7.42 0.35
CA PRO A 170 -22.82 -7.19 0.21
C PRO A 170 -22.37 -7.37 -1.25
N ARG A 171 -21.48 -6.49 -1.71
CA ARG A 171 -20.83 -6.63 -3.02
C ARG A 171 -19.81 -7.75 -2.93
N ARG A 172 -20.13 -8.88 -3.56
CA ARG A 172 -19.25 -10.05 -3.63
C ARG A 172 -18.51 -10.13 -4.96
N ALA A 173 -17.22 -10.41 -4.89
CA ALA A 173 -16.34 -10.51 -6.04
C ALA A 173 -15.62 -11.86 -6.09
N PHE A 174 -14.97 -12.17 -7.22
CA PHE A 174 -14.34 -13.47 -7.44
C PHE A 174 -13.24 -13.74 -6.41
N ALA A 175 -13.32 -14.88 -5.71
CA ALA A 175 -12.47 -15.18 -4.56
C ALA A 175 -11.02 -15.47 -4.92
N PHE A 176 -10.76 -16.07 -6.09
CA PHE A 176 -9.46 -16.68 -6.38
C PHE A 176 -8.26 -15.73 -6.26
N PRO A 177 -8.24 -14.53 -6.87
CA PRO A 177 -7.11 -13.61 -6.72
C PRO A 177 -6.94 -13.11 -5.28
N VAL A 178 -8.03 -13.01 -4.51
CA VAL A 178 -7.99 -12.66 -3.09
C VAL A 178 -7.30 -13.76 -2.28
N ARG A 179 -7.62 -15.04 -2.57
CA ARG A 179 -6.96 -16.20 -1.93
C ARG A 179 -5.47 -16.23 -2.24
N LEU A 180 -5.06 -15.89 -3.46
CA LEU A 180 -3.64 -15.83 -3.81
C LEU A 180 -2.92 -14.71 -3.05
N LEU A 181 -3.53 -13.53 -2.88
CA LEU A 181 -2.94 -12.49 -2.03
C LEU A 181 -2.85 -12.91 -0.56
N GLN A 182 -3.87 -13.60 -0.05
CA GLN A 182 -3.84 -14.18 1.30
C GLN A 182 -2.70 -15.19 1.44
N ILE A 183 -2.54 -16.11 0.48
CA ILE A 183 -1.41 -17.06 0.46
C ILE A 183 -0.09 -16.30 0.41
N GLN A 184 0.04 -15.30 -0.46
CA GLN A 184 1.25 -14.48 -0.57
C GLN A 184 1.64 -13.87 0.79
N MET A 185 0.68 -13.30 1.53
CA MET A 185 0.93 -12.80 2.89
C MET A 185 1.35 -13.93 3.84
N GLY A 186 0.67 -15.08 3.79
CA GLY A 186 1.04 -16.26 4.56
C GLY A 186 2.46 -16.75 4.25
N LEU A 187 2.88 -16.73 2.98
CA LEU A 187 4.23 -17.11 2.56
C LEU A 187 5.28 -16.15 3.11
N ILE A 188 5.02 -14.83 3.12
CA ILE A 188 5.94 -13.85 3.71
C ILE A 188 6.19 -14.20 5.19
N TYR A 189 5.14 -14.36 5.99
CA TYR A 189 5.27 -14.71 7.41
C TYR A 189 5.95 -16.08 7.60
N LEU A 190 5.50 -17.11 6.88
CA LEU A 190 6.03 -18.46 7.00
C LEU A 190 7.51 -18.53 6.67
N PHE A 191 7.92 -18.01 5.51
CA PHE A 191 9.33 -18.06 5.13
C PHE A 191 10.19 -17.18 6.01
N THR A 192 9.68 -16.03 6.47
CA THR A 192 10.38 -15.22 7.47
C THR A 192 10.67 -16.03 8.74
N GLY A 193 9.68 -16.75 9.28
CA GLY A 193 9.87 -17.62 10.43
C GLY A 193 10.79 -18.81 10.16
N LEU A 194 10.64 -19.48 9.00
CA LEU A 194 11.48 -20.61 8.61
C LEU A 194 12.96 -20.23 8.44
N TYR A 195 13.26 -19.04 7.90
CA TYR A 195 14.63 -18.54 7.86
C TYR A 195 15.17 -18.33 9.27
N LYS A 196 14.39 -17.69 10.16
CA LYS A 196 14.81 -17.45 11.56
C LYS A 196 15.02 -18.74 12.34
N LEU A 197 14.22 -19.79 12.11
CA LEU A 197 14.41 -21.11 12.70
C LEU A 197 15.80 -21.70 12.42
N ARG A 198 16.45 -21.31 11.31
CA ARG A 198 17.80 -21.76 10.98
C ARG A 198 18.90 -20.99 11.73
N GLY A 199 18.58 -19.88 12.39
CA GLY A 199 19.53 -19.06 13.13
C GLY A 199 19.53 -19.39 14.62
N GLY A 200 20.66 -19.90 15.14
CA GLY A 200 20.79 -20.29 16.56
C GLY A 200 20.37 -19.19 17.54
N VAL A 201 20.68 -17.93 17.24
CA VAL A 201 20.31 -16.78 18.10
C VAL A 201 18.80 -16.60 18.31
N TRP A 202 17.95 -17.09 17.39
CA TRP A 202 16.50 -17.06 17.55
C TRP A 202 16.00 -18.17 18.48
N LEU A 203 16.62 -19.34 18.41
CA LEU A 203 16.31 -20.48 19.27
C LEU A 203 16.82 -20.27 20.71
N ASP A 204 17.97 -19.62 20.85
CA ASP A 204 18.58 -19.31 22.15
C ASP A 204 17.97 -18.05 22.80
N GLY A 205 17.01 -17.37 22.15
CA GLY A 205 16.37 -16.16 22.66
C GLY A 205 17.24 -14.89 22.66
N THR A 206 18.40 -14.91 22.00
CA THR A 206 19.36 -13.78 22.04
C THR A 206 19.25 -12.83 20.85
N ALA A 207 18.43 -13.14 19.84
CA ALA A 207 18.37 -12.36 18.60
C ALA A 207 18.05 -10.87 18.84
N LEU A 208 17.04 -10.55 19.66
CA LEU A 208 16.66 -9.16 19.90
C LEU A 208 17.76 -8.36 20.62
N HIS A 209 18.58 -9.03 21.45
CA HIS A 209 19.73 -8.41 22.10
C HIS A 209 20.76 -7.91 21.07
N TYR A 210 21.02 -8.69 20.02
CA TYR A 210 21.91 -8.27 18.94
C TYR A 210 21.28 -7.22 18.03
N VAL A 211 20.00 -7.39 17.68
CA VAL A 211 19.30 -6.47 16.76
C VAL A 211 19.20 -5.06 17.35
N LEU A 212 18.91 -4.93 18.64
CA LEU A 212 18.80 -3.63 19.31
C LEU A 212 20.14 -2.93 19.54
N GLN A 213 21.27 -3.62 19.33
CA GLN A 213 22.59 -2.98 19.33
C GLN A 213 22.95 -2.32 18.00
N LEU A 214 22.16 -2.50 16.95
CA LEU A 214 22.42 -1.93 15.62
C LEU A 214 21.90 -0.48 15.55
N PRO A 215 22.77 0.55 15.68
CA PRO A 215 22.30 1.90 15.90
C PRO A 215 21.49 2.44 14.71
N ALA A 216 21.88 2.14 13.47
CA ALA A 216 21.18 2.58 12.25
C ALA A 216 19.70 2.17 12.17
N PHE A 217 19.36 1.06 12.80
CA PHE A 217 18.00 0.52 12.79
C PHE A 217 17.22 0.89 14.04
N LEU A 218 17.80 1.61 14.99
CA LEU A 218 17.22 1.84 16.32
C LEU A 218 16.55 3.21 16.42
N GLN A 219 15.31 3.27 16.91
CA GLN A 219 14.68 4.55 17.28
C GLN A 219 15.12 4.97 18.70
N PRO A 220 14.96 6.25 19.08
CA PRO A 220 15.24 6.68 20.46
C PRO A 220 14.49 5.86 21.53
N THR A 221 13.23 5.50 21.24
CA THR A 221 12.41 4.59 22.03
C THR A 221 12.99 3.17 22.11
N GLY A 222 13.59 2.68 21.04
CA GLY A 222 14.33 1.41 21.03
C GLY A 222 15.59 1.45 21.87
N ALA A 223 16.35 2.55 21.82
CA ALA A 223 17.54 2.75 22.65
C ALA A 223 17.19 2.82 24.14
N TRP A 224 16.13 3.56 24.49
CA TRP A 224 15.60 3.59 25.84
C TRP A 224 15.15 2.19 26.29
N PHE A 225 14.32 1.52 25.49
CA PHE A 225 13.85 0.17 25.80
C PHE A 225 15.01 -0.80 26.04
N PHE A 226 16.02 -0.81 25.16
CA PHE A 226 17.19 -1.66 25.31
C PHE A 226 17.98 -1.38 26.58
N SER A 227 18.06 -0.11 27.02
CA SER A 227 18.79 0.27 28.24
C SER A 227 18.12 -0.19 29.54
N VAL A 228 16.80 -0.44 29.52
CA VAL A 228 16.02 -0.81 30.71
C VAL A 228 15.45 -2.23 30.66
N ALA A 229 15.36 -2.84 29.47
CA ALA A 229 14.73 -4.13 29.28
C ALA A 229 15.59 -5.26 29.89
N PRO A 230 15.03 -6.07 30.80
CA PRO A 230 15.76 -7.21 31.34
C PRO A 230 15.93 -8.29 30.28
N ALA A 231 16.99 -9.11 30.42
CA ALA A 231 17.32 -10.14 29.43
C ALA A 231 16.18 -11.13 29.16
N TRP A 232 15.42 -11.51 30.20
CA TRP A 232 14.28 -12.42 30.05
C TRP A 232 13.18 -11.84 29.14
N LEU A 233 12.98 -10.51 29.15
CA LEU A 233 11.98 -9.86 28.30
C LEU A 233 12.43 -9.85 26.85
N LEU A 234 13.72 -9.60 26.60
CA LEU A 234 14.29 -9.69 25.25
C LEU A 234 14.22 -11.12 24.70
N ALA A 235 14.46 -12.12 25.55
CA ALA A 235 14.28 -13.52 25.20
C ALA A 235 12.83 -13.86 24.90
N PHE A 236 11.89 -13.43 25.73
CA PHE A 236 10.46 -13.61 25.49
C PHE A 236 10.02 -13.00 24.15
N LEU A 237 10.42 -11.75 23.86
CA LEU A 237 10.08 -11.07 22.61
C LEU A 237 10.73 -11.71 21.38
N THR A 238 11.94 -12.27 21.53
CA THR A 238 12.61 -13.06 20.48
C THR A 238 11.78 -14.28 20.11
N HIS A 239 11.38 -15.09 21.11
CA HIS A 239 10.55 -16.27 20.88
C HIS A 239 9.13 -15.91 20.41
N TYR A 240 8.56 -14.83 20.92
CA TYR A 240 7.27 -14.31 20.47
C TYR A 240 7.27 -13.99 18.97
N THR A 241 8.33 -13.31 18.49
CA THR A 241 8.48 -12.99 17.06
C THR A 241 8.50 -14.26 16.23
N LEU A 242 9.33 -15.24 16.61
CA LEU A 242 9.45 -16.51 15.91
C LEU A 242 8.13 -17.30 15.90
N TRP A 243 7.47 -17.38 17.06
CA TRP A 243 6.21 -18.10 17.22
C TRP A 243 5.10 -17.48 16.36
N ILE A 244 4.94 -16.15 16.38
CA ILE A 244 3.92 -15.46 15.59
C ILE A 244 4.15 -15.62 14.09
N GLU A 245 5.39 -15.51 13.62
CA GLU A 245 5.69 -15.65 12.20
C GLU A 245 5.32 -17.03 11.66
N LEU A 246 5.56 -18.09 12.44
CA LEU A 246 5.19 -19.45 12.08
C LEU A 246 3.69 -19.73 12.28
N ALA A 247 3.11 -19.26 13.38
CA ALA A 247 1.72 -19.50 13.74
C ALA A 247 0.73 -18.69 12.89
N PHE A 248 1.17 -17.60 12.23
CA PHE A 248 0.30 -16.74 11.43
C PHE A 248 -0.51 -17.53 10.38
N VAL A 249 0.13 -18.43 9.65
CA VAL A 249 -0.55 -19.26 8.63
C VAL A 249 -1.64 -20.13 9.28
N LEU A 250 -1.37 -20.71 10.45
CA LEU A 250 -2.36 -21.52 11.17
C LEU A 250 -3.56 -20.68 11.59
N PHE A 251 -3.33 -19.51 12.21
CA PHE A 251 -4.43 -18.61 12.61
C PHE A 251 -5.30 -18.17 11.44
N MET A 252 -4.70 -17.89 10.27
CA MET A 252 -5.42 -17.37 9.11
C MET A 252 -6.20 -18.47 8.37
N PHE A 253 -5.64 -19.68 8.23
CA PHE A 253 -6.11 -20.70 7.30
C PHE A 253 -6.72 -21.95 7.96
N LEU A 254 -6.63 -22.13 9.28
CA LEU A 254 -7.32 -23.24 9.95
C LEU A 254 -8.85 -23.18 9.69
N PRO A 255 -9.48 -24.33 9.37
CA PRO A 255 -10.90 -24.37 9.03
C PRO A 255 -11.82 -24.22 10.26
N TRP A 256 -11.32 -24.54 11.46
CA TRP A 256 -12.04 -24.44 12.73
C TRP A 256 -11.64 -23.22 13.55
N GLY A 257 -12.47 -22.82 14.52
CA GLY A 257 -12.18 -21.69 15.42
C GLY A 257 -12.26 -20.30 14.76
N GLN A 258 -12.74 -20.22 13.52
CA GLN A 258 -12.97 -18.96 12.82
C GLN A 258 -14.31 -18.34 13.25
N PRO A 259 -14.39 -17.01 13.43
CA PRO A 259 -13.38 -16.00 13.10
C PRO A 259 -12.44 -15.62 14.26
N ALA A 260 -12.57 -16.26 15.43
CA ALA A 260 -11.81 -15.92 16.65
C ALA A 260 -10.29 -16.13 16.48
N LEU A 261 -9.86 -17.24 15.87
CA LEU A 261 -8.44 -17.50 15.59
C LEU A 261 -7.84 -16.44 14.67
N ARG A 262 -8.58 -16.01 13.64
CA ARG A 262 -8.11 -14.95 12.75
C ARG A 262 -8.04 -13.60 13.45
N LEU A 263 -8.98 -13.29 14.35
CA LEU A 263 -8.90 -12.09 15.18
C LEU A 263 -7.65 -12.11 16.07
N ALA A 264 -7.41 -13.21 16.78
CA ALA A 264 -6.23 -13.38 17.63
C ALA A 264 -4.93 -13.24 16.82
N GLY A 265 -4.83 -13.94 15.69
CA GLY A 265 -3.66 -13.86 14.79
C GLY A 265 -3.42 -12.45 14.26
N LEU A 266 -4.48 -11.71 13.90
CA LEU A 266 -4.36 -10.31 13.45
C LEU A 266 -3.92 -9.36 14.57
N ILE A 267 -4.46 -9.51 15.78
CA ILE A 267 -4.05 -8.71 16.94
C ILE A 267 -2.58 -8.97 17.25
N LEU A 268 -2.17 -10.23 17.32
CA LEU A 268 -0.80 -10.59 17.65
C LEU A 268 0.18 -10.18 16.55
N ALA A 269 -0.15 -10.42 15.28
CA ALA A 269 0.68 -9.95 14.17
C ALA A 269 0.81 -8.42 14.16
N THR A 270 -0.27 -7.69 14.44
CA THR A 270 -0.25 -6.23 14.54
C THR A 270 0.58 -5.76 15.73
N ALA A 271 0.46 -6.41 16.89
CA ALA A 271 1.26 -6.11 18.08
C ALA A 271 2.76 -6.30 17.81
N LEU A 272 3.14 -7.36 17.10
CA LEU A 272 4.51 -7.57 16.63
C LEU A 272 4.98 -6.39 15.75
N GLN A 273 4.20 -6.01 14.73
CA GLN A 273 4.60 -4.92 13.83
C GLN A 273 4.65 -3.55 14.51
N VAL A 274 3.71 -3.27 15.42
CA VAL A 274 3.69 -2.02 16.22
C VAL A 274 4.88 -1.98 17.17
N GLY A 275 5.20 -3.10 17.82
CA GLY A 275 6.39 -3.23 18.68
C GLY A 275 7.67 -2.96 17.89
N ILE A 276 7.87 -3.63 16.75
CA ILE A 276 9.04 -3.39 15.91
C ILE A 276 9.04 -1.95 15.37
N GLY A 277 7.90 -1.39 14.97
CA GLY A 277 7.81 -0.01 14.49
C GLY A 277 8.12 1.04 15.56
N GLY A 278 7.81 0.74 16.82
CA GLY A 278 8.16 1.57 17.97
C GLY A 278 9.64 1.48 18.36
N LEU A 279 10.27 0.32 18.19
CA LEU A 279 11.68 0.11 18.60
C LEU A 279 12.66 0.40 17.46
N MET A 280 12.29 0.08 16.22
CA MET A 280 13.16 0.09 15.05
C MET A 280 12.73 1.09 13.98
N SER A 281 13.71 1.66 13.28
CA SER A 281 13.55 2.69 12.26
C SER A 281 13.27 2.08 10.86
N ILE A 282 12.28 1.18 10.79
CA ILE A 282 11.86 0.48 9.55
C ILE A 282 10.34 0.68 9.33
N PHE A 283 9.86 1.92 9.51
CA PHE A 283 8.44 2.30 9.48
C PHE A 283 7.64 1.77 8.28
N ASN A 284 8.19 1.81 7.06
CA ASN A 284 7.44 1.42 5.86
C ASN A 284 7.20 -0.09 5.80
N PHE A 285 8.13 -0.90 6.32
CA PHE A 285 7.97 -2.36 6.36
C PHE A 285 6.84 -2.75 7.31
N GLN A 286 6.83 -2.16 8.52
CA GLN A 286 5.78 -2.42 9.50
C GLN A 286 4.41 -2.01 8.97
N ALA A 287 4.33 -0.84 8.32
CA ALA A 287 3.08 -0.36 7.74
C ALA A 287 2.56 -1.30 6.64
N VAL A 288 3.39 -1.70 5.67
CA VAL A 288 2.93 -2.56 4.58
C VAL A 288 2.52 -3.95 5.07
N MET A 289 3.20 -4.49 6.08
CA MET A 289 2.84 -5.78 6.68
C MET A 289 1.47 -5.71 7.36
N VAL A 290 1.22 -4.72 8.21
CA VAL A 290 -0.11 -4.51 8.83
C VAL A 290 -1.18 -4.31 7.77
N ILE A 291 -0.93 -3.46 6.76
CA ILE A 291 -1.87 -3.23 5.66
C ILE A 291 -2.17 -4.52 4.91
N GLY A 292 -1.14 -5.32 4.62
CA GLY A 292 -1.29 -6.62 3.97
C GLY A 292 -2.21 -7.56 4.75
N THR A 293 -2.26 -7.47 6.08
CA THR A 293 -3.18 -8.27 6.89
C THR A 293 -4.65 -7.88 6.75
N PHE A 294 -4.98 -6.68 6.23
CA PHE A 294 -6.37 -6.23 6.11
C PHE A 294 -7.21 -7.09 5.16
N VAL A 295 -6.58 -7.85 4.26
CA VAL A 295 -7.29 -8.82 3.39
C VAL A 295 -7.86 -10.02 4.14
N PHE A 296 -7.53 -10.17 5.43
CA PHE A 296 -8.03 -11.21 6.33
C PHE A 296 -9.12 -10.72 7.29
N LEU A 297 -9.44 -9.42 7.31
CA LEU A 297 -10.54 -8.89 8.12
C LEU A 297 -11.86 -9.52 7.70
N GLU A 298 -12.67 -9.95 8.66
CA GLU A 298 -14.03 -10.39 8.33
C GLU A 298 -14.95 -9.18 8.10
N PRO A 299 -15.88 -9.24 7.12
CA PRO A 299 -16.71 -8.10 6.73
C PRO A 299 -17.58 -7.52 7.85
N ASP A 300 -18.04 -8.37 8.77
CA ASP A 300 -18.92 -7.97 9.85
C ASP A 300 -18.21 -7.05 10.86
N TRP A 301 -16.90 -7.22 11.05
CA TRP A 301 -16.10 -6.31 11.88
C TRP A 301 -16.06 -4.92 11.27
N ILE A 302 -15.89 -4.83 9.95
CA ILE A 302 -15.87 -3.56 9.22
C ILE A 302 -17.25 -2.89 9.32
N VAL A 303 -18.33 -3.66 9.19
CA VAL A 303 -19.70 -3.14 9.35
C VAL A 303 -19.96 -2.69 10.79
N ALA A 304 -19.46 -3.40 11.80
CA ALA A 304 -19.61 -3.03 13.21
C ALA A 304 -18.88 -1.71 13.50
N VAL A 305 -17.62 -1.57 13.05
CA VAL A 305 -16.85 -0.34 13.14
C VAL A 305 -17.55 0.80 12.40
N GLU A 306 -18.07 0.55 11.19
CA GLU A 306 -18.83 1.53 10.42
C GLU A 306 -20.06 2.00 11.19
N ARG A 307 -20.82 1.11 11.84
CA ARG A 307 -21.99 1.48 12.66
C ARG A 307 -21.60 2.29 13.88
N GLY A 308 -20.55 1.87 14.60
CA GLY A 308 -20.10 2.52 15.83
C GLY A 308 -19.64 3.97 15.62
N LEU A 309 -19.09 4.25 14.44
CA LEU A 309 -18.54 5.56 14.11
C LEU A 309 -19.54 6.50 13.40
N ARG A 310 -20.79 6.07 13.16
CA ARG A 310 -21.85 6.96 12.65
C ARG A 310 -22.27 7.96 13.71
N TRP A 311 -22.40 9.23 13.29
CA TRP A 311 -22.98 10.26 14.15
C TRP A 311 -24.49 10.12 14.22
N THR A 312 -25.15 9.91 13.08
CA THR A 312 -26.60 9.69 13.03
C THR A 312 -26.88 8.19 13.05
N ARG A 313 -27.56 7.74 14.11
CA ARG A 313 -27.92 6.32 14.31
C ARG A 313 -29.36 6.02 13.89
N ASP A 314 -30.26 6.97 14.06
CA ASP A 314 -31.67 6.78 13.68
C ASP A 314 -31.89 7.04 12.19
N VAL A 315 -32.92 6.39 11.66
CA VAL A 315 -33.40 6.60 10.29
C VAL A 315 -33.69 8.08 10.07
N SER A 316 -33.39 8.56 8.86
CA SER A 316 -33.74 9.92 8.44
C SER A 316 -34.72 9.87 7.29
N PHE A 317 -35.86 10.50 7.45
CA PHE A 317 -36.92 10.52 6.44
C PHE A 317 -36.83 11.80 5.63
N VAL A 318 -36.79 11.67 4.31
CA VAL A 318 -36.63 12.79 3.38
C VAL A 318 -37.68 12.75 2.28
N PRO A 319 -38.21 13.90 1.85
CA PRO A 319 -39.05 13.96 0.65
C PRO A 319 -38.18 13.69 -0.58
N PHE A 320 -38.68 12.95 -1.57
CA PHE A 320 -38.00 12.75 -2.86
C PHE A 320 -38.66 13.55 -3.97
N TRP A 321 -37.87 14.40 -4.62
CA TRP A 321 -38.30 15.17 -5.78
C TRP A 321 -37.13 15.43 -6.72
N SER A 322 -37.41 15.57 -8.01
CA SER A 322 -36.42 15.79 -9.06
C SER A 322 -35.65 17.12 -8.93
N GLY A 323 -36.22 18.10 -8.20
CA GLY A 323 -35.63 19.41 -7.96
C GLY A 323 -34.69 19.49 -6.75
N ALA A 324 -34.36 18.37 -6.09
CA ALA A 324 -33.48 18.38 -4.94
C ALA A 324 -32.07 18.92 -5.30
N PRO A 325 -31.35 19.56 -4.38
CA PRO A 325 -30.00 20.04 -4.65
C PRO A 325 -29.03 18.88 -4.83
N ARG A 326 -28.03 19.01 -5.70
CA ARG A 326 -27.14 17.89 -6.10
C ARG A 326 -26.37 17.23 -4.95
N TRP A 327 -26.07 17.98 -3.87
CA TRP A 327 -25.46 17.42 -2.67
C TRP A 327 -26.35 16.36 -2.00
N PHE A 328 -27.67 16.48 -2.12
CA PHE A 328 -28.63 15.49 -1.63
C PHE A 328 -28.47 14.16 -2.36
N PHE A 329 -28.32 14.18 -3.69
CA PHE A 329 -28.04 12.99 -4.48
C PHE A 329 -26.70 12.35 -4.14
N LEU A 330 -25.69 13.14 -3.77
CA LEU A 330 -24.42 12.60 -3.27
C LEU A 330 -24.59 11.87 -1.94
N VAL A 331 -25.44 12.37 -1.04
CA VAL A 331 -25.80 11.67 0.20
C VAL A 331 -26.54 10.38 -0.11
N LEU A 332 -27.53 10.40 -1.02
CA LEU A 332 -28.23 9.19 -1.45
C LEU A 332 -27.28 8.18 -2.08
N ALA A 333 -26.31 8.66 -2.85
CA ALA A 333 -25.26 7.82 -3.40
C ALA A 333 -24.36 7.23 -2.33
N GLY A 334 -24.25 7.83 -1.15
CA GLY A 334 -23.55 7.25 -0.02
C GLY A 334 -24.39 6.25 0.77
N THR A 335 -25.69 6.49 0.91
CA THR A 335 -26.54 5.88 1.94
C THR A 335 -27.33 4.67 1.46
N ARG A 336 -27.77 3.84 2.41
CA ARG A 336 -28.71 2.74 2.19
C ARG A 336 -30.15 3.18 2.43
N ALA A 337 -31.11 2.36 2.01
CA ALA A 337 -32.55 2.62 2.19
C ALA A 337 -33.00 2.60 3.66
N ASP A 338 -32.33 1.81 4.51
CA ASP A 338 -32.54 1.72 5.97
C ASP A 338 -31.84 2.86 6.74
N GLU A 339 -30.93 3.60 6.10
CA GLU A 339 -30.22 4.75 6.69
C GLU A 339 -30.99 6.06 6.44
N VAL A 340 -31.45 6.24 5.20
CA VAL A 340 -32.24 7.40 4.74
C VAL A 340 -33.44 6.89 3.95
N THR A 341 -34.66 7.11 4.42
CA THR A 341 -35.90 6.56 3.85
C THR A 341 -36.76 7.67 3.23
N GLN A 342 -37.59 7.32 2.25
CA GLN A 342 -38.56 8.26 1.67
C GLN A 342 -39.68 8.52 2.69
N THR A 343 -40.10 9.78 2.82
CA THR A 343 -41.37 10.12 3.47
C THR A 343 -42.49 10.28 2.44
N ALA A 344 -43.73 10.03 2.86
CA ALA A 344 -44.93 10.29 2.05
C ALA A 344 -45.26 11.79 1.93
N ASP A 345 -44.64 12.64 2.76
CA ASP A 345 -44.87 14.08 2.72
C ASP A 345 -44.24 14.73 1.49
N TRP A 346 -44.92 15.73 0.94
CA TRP A 346 -44.41 16.54 -0.18
C TRP A 346 -43.40 17.60 0.32
N PRO A 347 -42.41 17.98 -0.51
CA PRO A 347 -41.43 19.00 -0.13
C PRO A 347 -42.05 20.41 -0.10
N ASP A 348 -42.10 21.04 1.08
CA ASP A 348 -42.47 22.47 1.24
C ASP A 348 -41.28 23.42 0.92
N GLY A 349 -40.70 23.31 -0.28
CA GLY A 349 -39.55 24.13 -0.68
C GLY A 349 -38.19 23.50 -0.38
N ASP A 350 -37.49 23.97 0.66
CA ASP A 350 -36.11 23.55 0.99
C ASP A 350 -35.99 22.10 1.49
N VAL A 351 -34.78 21.52 1.39
CA VAL A 351 -34.50 20.18 1.94
C VAL A 351 -34.70 20.16 3.45
N TRP A 352 -35.69 19.39 3.89
CA TRP A 352 -35.93 19.07 5.29
C TRP A 352 -35.82 17.57 5.55
N VAL A 353 -35.51 17.20 6.80
CA VAL A 353 -35.28 15.83 7.24
C VAL A 353 -36.07 15.57 8.52
N LYS A 354 -36.94 14.56 8.51
CA LYS A 354 -37.58 14.03 9.71
C LYS A 354 -36.63 13.05 10.40
N ASP A 355 -36.41 13.21 11.69
CA ASP A 355 -35.68 12.24 12.50
C ASP A 355 -36.57 11.03 12.87
N GLY A 356 -35.96 10.02 13.49
CA GLY A 356 -36.69 8.83 13.94
C GLY A 356 -37.71 9.09 15.05
N GLY A 357 -37.65 10.25 15.71
CA GLY A 357 -38.61 10.70 16.72
C GLY A 357 -39.71 11.62 16.16
N GLY A 358 -39.72 11.89 14.85
CA GLY A 358 -40.71 12.75 14.19
C GLY A 358 -40.34 14.24 14.12
N GLY A 359 -39.19 14.66 14.66
CA GLY A 359 -38.70 16.04 14.62
C GLY A 359 -38.26 16.46 13.22
N ARG A 360 -38.77 17.61 12.74
CA ARG A 360 -38.44 18.17 11.42
C ARG A 360 -37.23 19.10 11.53
N ASN A 361 -36.15 18.75 10.84
CA ASN A 361 -34.92 19.53 10.75
C ASN A 361 -34.84 20.18 9.36
N ALA A 362 -34.44 21.46 9.27
CA ALA A 362 -34.28 22.19 7.99
C ALA A 362 -32.89 22.85 7.89
N GLY A 363 -32.53 23.31 6.69
CA GLY A 363 -31.31 24.08 6.44
C GLY A 363 -30.02 23.33 6.82
N ILE A 364 -29.15 23.99 7.60
CA ILE A 364 -27.86 23.42 8.05
C ILE A 364 -28.04 22.15 8.88
N THR A 365 -29.07 22.09 9.73
CA THR A 365 -29.31 20.93 10.63
C THR A 365 -29.72 19.70 9.83
N ALA A 366 -30.59 19.87 8.82
CA ALA A 366 -30.93 18.81 7.86
C ALA A 366 -29.69 18.28 7.13
N ARG A 367 -28.84 19.20 6.65
CA ARG A 367 -27.59 18.85 5.97
C ARG A 367 -26.62 18.13 6.88
N GLN A 368 -26.41 18.60 8.12
CA GLN A 368 -25.55 17.95 9.11
C GLN A 368 -26.03 16.55 9.45
N ARG A 369 -27.34 16.35 9.63
CA ARG A 369 -27.93 15.04 9.89
C ARG A 369 -27.73 14.08 8.71
N LEU A 370 -28.00 14.52 7.49
CA LEU A 370 -27.79 13.72 6.28
C LEU A 370 -26.32 13.35 6.06
N LEU A 371 -25.41 14.28 6.31
CA LEU A 371 -23.97 14.01 6.27
C LEU A 371 -23.51 13.12 7.44
N GLY A 372 -24.23 13.12 8.57
CA GLY A 372 -23.97 12.27 9.74
C GLY A 372 -24.13 10.77 9.48
N HIS A 373 -24.86 10.40 8.41
CA HIS A 373 -24.93 9.02 7.90
C HIS A 373 -23.69 8.61 7.09
N LEU A 374 -22.84 9.56 6.69
CA LEU A 374 -21.66 9.28 5.88
C LEU A 374 -20.42 9.08 6.78
N PHE A 375 -20.01 7.84 7.02
CA PHE A 375 -18.79 7.58 7.80
C PHE A 375 -18.01 6.33 7.36
N LEU A 376 -16.67 6.44 7.33
CA LEU A 376 -15.59 5.49 6.93
C LEU A 376 -15.75 4.81 5.55
N SER A 377 -16.92 4.24 5.29
CA SER A 377 -17.34 3.73 3.99
C SER A 377 -17.41 4.80 2.89
N ARG A 378 -17.39 6.08 3.30
CA ARG A 378 -17.81 7.24 2.52
C ARG A 378 -16.83 8.43 2.61
N LEU A 379 -15.56 8.18 2.98
CA LEU A 379 -14.55 9.19 3.36
C LEU A 379 -14.39 10.38 2.38
N TRP A 380 -14.44 10.14 1.06
CA TRP A 380 -14.34 11.21 0.05
C TRP A 380 -15.60 12.08 -0.05
N LEU A 381 -16.78 11.48 0.16
CA LEU A 381 -18.04 12.22 0.28
C LEU A 381 -18.12 12.95 1.62
N TRP A 382 -17.44 12.45 2.66
CA TRP A 382 -17.27 13.17 3.92
C TRP A 382 -16.42 14.44 3.73
N LEU A 383 -15.37 14.41 2.89
CA LEU A 383 -14.62 15.63 2.53
C LEU A 383 -15.47 16.68 1.79
N VAL A 384 -16.56 16.26 1.11
CA VAL A 384 -17.57 17.17 0.51
C VAL A 384 -18.28 18.01 1.59
N ARG A 385 -18.22 17.63 2.87
CA ARG A 385 -18.70 18.46 3.99
C ARG A 385 -17.99 19.81 4.09
N PHE A 386 -16.71 19.88 3.71
CA PHE A 386 -15.85 21.06 3.86
C PHE A 386 -15.69 21.84 2.54
N TRP A 387 -16.64 21.64 1.63
CA TRP A 387 -16.51 21.99 0.23
C TRP A 387 -17.13 23.36 -0.09
N PRO A 388 -16.33 24.40 -0.39
CA PRO A 388 -16.88 25.66 -0.86
C PRO A 388 -17.53 25.48 -2.24
N GLU A 389 -18.64 26.18 -2.47
CA GLU A 389 -19.50 26.00 -3.64
C GLU A 389 -18.81 26.31 -4.99
N ARG A 390 -17.71 27.08 -4.98
CA ARG A 390 -16.96 27.50 -6.18
C ARG A 390 -15.60 26.78 -6.25
N THR A 391 -15.54 25.64 -6.93
CA THR A 391 -14.35 24.75 -6.96
C THR A 391 -14.19 24.02 -8.31
N PRO A 392 -12.96 23.66 -8.74
CA PRO A 392 -12.69 23.15 -10.10
C PRO A 392 -13.23 21.74 -10.40
N PHE A 393 -13.64 20.96 -9.39
CA PHE A 393 -14.34 19.68 -9.58
C PHE A 393 -15.87 19.83 -9.65
N ALA A 394 -16.37 21.08 -9.62
CA ALA A 394 -17.77 21.40 -9.86
C ALA A 394 -18.33 20.62 -11.06
N PRO A 395 -17.71 20.50 -12.25
CA PRO A 395 -18.29 19.77 -13.39
C PRO A 395 -18.68 18.30 -13.13
N ILE A 396 -17.97 17.61 -12.23
CA ILE A 396 -18.27 16.21 -11.84
C ILE A 396 -19.49 16.16 -10.90
N VAL A 397 -19.72 17.23 -10.15
CA VAL A 397 -20.81 17.45 -9.19
C VAL A 397 -21.96 18.27 -9.81
N THR A 398 -21.74 18.96 -10.93
CA THR A 398 -22.63 19.94 -11.56
C THR A 398 -23.22 19.50 -12.90
N ALA A 399 -22.94 18.28 -13.36
CA ALA A 399 -23.78 17.67 -14.37
C ALA A 399 -25.18 17.45 -13.76
N SER A 400 -26.18 18.19 -14.23
CA SER A 400 -27.58 17.90 -13.90
C SER A 400 -27.85 16.42 -14.16
N PRO A 401 -28.66 15.74 -13.34
CA PRO A 401 -29.45 14.66 -13.86
C PRO A 401 -30.43 15.32 -14.83
N ALA A 402 -30.00 15.57 -16.07
CA ALA A 402 -30.97 15.77 -17.14
C ALA A 402 -31.89 14.55 -17.07
N ALA A 403 -33.20 14.79 -17.23
CA ALA A 403 -34.19 13.74 -17.43
C ALA A 403 -33.59 12.67 -18.36
N PRO A 404 -33.86 11.37 -18.12
CA PRO A 404 -33.27 10.31 -18.90
C PRO A 404 -33.40 10.69 -20.37
N ALA A 405 -32.28 11.00 -21.03
CA ALA A 405 -32.30 11.06 -22.46
C ALA A 405 -32.81 9.68 -22.88
N ASP A 406 -33.70 9.62 -23.87
CA ASP A 406 -34.26 8.41 -24.45
C ASP A 406 -33.17 7.60 -25.20
N THR A 407 -31.99 7.49 -24.59
CA THR A 407 -30.86 6.73 -25.05
C THR A 407 -31.09 5.32 -24.54
N ARG A 408 -31.80 4.54 -25.37
CA ARG A 408 -31.61 3.10 -25.40
C ARG A 408 -30.10 2.83 -25.28
N PRO A 409 -29.65 1.93 -24.39
CA PRO A 409 -28.23 1.64 -24.28
C PRO A 409 -27.68 1.30 -25.68
N PRO A 410 -26.52 1.84 -26.09
CA PRO A 410 -25.98 1.52 -27.40
C PRO A 410 -25.91 0.00 -27.56
N ALA A 411 -26.47 -0.51 -28.66
CA ALA A 411 -26.70 -1.92 -28.96
C ALA A 411 -25.42 -2.80 -29.00
N PHE A 412 -24.26 -2.23 -28.68
CA PHE A 412 -22.93 -2.84 -28.75
C PHE A 412 -22.49 -3.58 -27.49
N PHE A 413 -23.20 -3.48 -26.37
CA PHE A 413 -22.90 -4.29 -25.17
C PHE A 413 -23.71 -5.59 -25.18
N ARG A 414 -23.49 -6.45 -26.18
CA ARG A 414 -23.91 -7.86 -26.04
C ARG A 414 -23.11 -8.47 -24.89
N PRO A 415 -23.74 -9.06 -23.86
CA PRO A 415 -23.03 -9.78 -22.83
C PRO A 415 -22.19 -10.87 -23.51
N LEU A 416 -20.93 -11.01 -23.10
CA LEU A 416 -20.05 -12.03 -23.65
C LEU A 416 -20.73 -13.41 -23.48
N PRO A 417 -20.61 -14.32 -24.46
CA PRO A 417 -21.09 -15.67 -24.35
C PRO A 417 -20.64 -16.31 -23.02
N PRO A 418 -21.50 -17.10 -22.35
CA PRO A 418 -21.15 -17.74 -21.07
C PRO A 418 -19.86 -18.56 -21.15
N TRP A 419 -19.64 -19.28 -22.26
CA TRP A 419 -18.43 -20.06 -22.50
C TRP A 419 -17.17 -19.18 -22.56
N TRP A 420 -17.26 -17.98 -23.13
CA TRP A 420 -16.12 -17.07 -23.22
C TRP A 420 -15.79 -16.48 -21.84
N THR A 421 -16.81 -16.14 -21.04
CA THR A 421 -16.63 -15.71 -19.66
C THR A 421 -16.00 -16.81 -18.80
N ALA A 422 -16.42 -18.06 -19.01
CA ALA A 422 -15.84 -19.23 -18.36
C ALA A 422 -14.37 -19.45 -18.78
N ALA A 423 -14.08 -19.46 -20.09
CA ALA A 423 -12.73 -19.62 -20.62
C ALA A 423 -11.76 -18.55 -20.09
N ARG A 424 -12.18 -17.28 -20.05
CA ARG A 424 -11.37 -16.18 -19.49
C ARG A 424 -11.08 -16.38 -18.00
N ARG A 425 -12.05 -16.89 -17.23
CA ARG A 425 -11.85 -17.20 -15.80
C ARG A 425 -10.90 -18.37 -15.62
N SER A 426 -11.06 -19.44 -16.39
CA SER A 426 -10.16 -20.60 -16.35
C SER A 426 -8.73 -20.21 -16.70
N LEU A 427 -8.54 -19.42 -17.76
CA LEU A 427 -7.22 -18.91 -18.14
C LEU A 427 -6.60 -18.09 -17.02
N LEU A 428 -7.36 -17.16 -16.42
CA LEU A 428 -6.90 -16.36 -15.28
C LEU A 428 -6.47 -17.26 -14.10
N VAL A 429 -7.28 -18.26 -13.75
CA VAL A 429 -6.99 -19.19 -12.66
C VAL A 429 -5.68 -19.93 -12.94
N VAL A 430 -5.52 -20.51 -14.13
CA VAL A 430 -4.31 -21.25 -14.52
C VAL A 430 -3.08 -20.34 -14.50
N SER A 431 -3.14 -19.17 -15.14
CA SER A 431 -2.02 -18.24 -15.20
C SER A 431 -1.58 -17.77 -13.81
N LEU A 432 -2.51 -17.37 -12.95
CA LEU A 432 -2.16 -16.92 -11.60
C LEU A 432 -1.68 -18.06 -10.70
N SER A 433 -2.16 -19.29 -10.92
CA SER A 433 -1.68 -20.48 -10.21
C SER A 433 -0.22 -20.78 -10.57
N LEU A 434 0.14 -20.69 -11.86
CA LEU A 434 1.52 -20.89 -12.33
C LEU A 434 2.46 -19.84 -11.75
N VAL A 435 2.03 -18.57 -11.70
CA VAL A 435 2.81 -17.49 -11.05
C VAL A 435 2.99 -17.78 -9.56
N MET A 436 1.92 -18.13 -8.83
CA MET A 436 2.01 -18.46 -7.41
C MET A 436 2.90 -19.68 -7.15
N GLY A 437 2.79 -20.73 -7.96
CA GLY A 437 3.67 -21.90 -7.88
C GLY A 437 5.14 -21.54 -8.09
N SER A 438 5.43 -20.64 -9.02
CA SER A 438 6.78 -20.13 -9.26
C SER A 438 7.30 -19.30 -8.07
N VAL A 439 6.45 -18.48 -7.45
CA VAL A 439 6.77 -17.72 -6.23
C VAL A 439 7.08 -18.66 -5.06
N LEU A 440 6.27 -19.69 -4.86
CA LEU A 440 6.51 -20.70 -3.82
C LEU A 440 7.84 -21.42 -4.07
N TRP A 441 8.13 -21.78 -5.32
CA TRP A 441 9.38 -22.43 -5.71
C TRP A 441 10.61 -21.56 -5.41
N VAL A 442 10.55 -20.27 -5.71
CA VAL A 442 11.63 -19.31 -5.40
C VAL A 442 11.90 -19.26 -3.90
N ASN A 443 10.85 -19.14 -3.08
CA ASN A 443 10.99 -19.10 -1.63
C ASN A 443 11.58 -20.40 -1.07
N LEU A 444 11.07 -21.55 -1.54
CA LEU A 444 11.57 -22.87 -1.15
C LEU A 444 13.05 -23.04 -1.51
N ARG A 445 13.45 -22.57 -2.70
CA ARG A 445 14.84 -22.58 -3.13
C ARG A 445 15.74 -21.74 -2.24
N GLY A 446 15.31 -20.54 -1.88
CA GLY A 446 16.08 -19.68 -0.98
C GLY A 446 16.35 -20.37 0.37
N LEU A 447 15.37 -21.12 0.86
CA LEU A 447 15.48 -21.87 2.12
C LEU A 447 16.32 -23.15 2.00
N LEU A 448 16.22 -23.89 0.89
CA LEU A 448 16.77 -25.26 0.75
C LEU A 448 17.95 -25.37 -0.24
N LYS A 449 18.63 -24.28 -0.58
CA LYS A 449 19.81 -24.33 -1.45
C LYS A 449 20.90 -25.25 -0.84
N PRO A 450 21.49 -26.20 -1.61
CA PRO A 450 21.43 -26.35 -3.07
C PRO A 450 20.38 -27.35 -3.62
N TRP A 451 19.56 -27.99 -2.78
CA TRP A 451 18.70 -29.12 -3.18
C TRP A 451 17.55 -28.77 -4.13
N VAL A 452 17.21 -27.49 -4.24
CA VAL A 452 16.13 -27.01 -5.13
C VAL A 452 16.74 -26.25 -6.32
N PRO A 453 16.52 -26.72 -7.57
CA PRO A 453 17.09 -26.08 -8.75
C PRO A 453 16.46 -24.70 -9.04
N PRO A 454 17.16 -23.82 -9.76
CA PRO A 454 16.60 -22.54 -10.24
C PRO A 454 15.33 -22.73 -11.07
N VAL A 455 14.41 -21.78 -10.97
CA VAL A 455 13.37 -21.60 -12.01
C VAL A 455 14.08 -21.20 -13.31
N THR A 456 13.73 -21.85 -14.42
CA THR A 456 14.31 -21.62 -15.75
C THR A 456 13.23 -21.23 -16.76
N GLY A 457 13.66 -20.86 -17.98
CA GLY A 457 12.76 -20.58 -19.10
C GLY A 457 11.79 -19.40 -18.87
N PRO A 458 10.58 -19.44 -19.45
CA PRO A 458 9.62 -18.33 -19.39
C PRO A 458 9.21 -17.91 -17.97
N ALA A 459 9.13 -18.87 -17.03
CA ALA A 459 8.77 -18.59 -15.65
C ALA A 459 9.82 -17.70 -14.95
N ARG A 460 11.12 -17.94 -15.21
CA ARG A 460 12.20 -17.07 -14.71
C ARG A 460 12.07 -15.66 -15.27
N THR A 461 11.81 -15.54 -16.57
CA THR A 461 11.63 -14.24 -17.22
C THR A 461 10.47 -13.47 -16.62
N ILE A 462 9.32 -14.12 -16.38
CA ILE A 462 8.16 -13.48 -15.74
C ILE A 462 8.50 -13.03 -14.33
N LEU A 463 9.15 -13.87 -13.53
CA LEU A 463 9.52 -13.54 -12.15
C LEU A 463 10.46 -12.33 -12.08
N LEU A 464 11.48 -12.28 -12.95
CA LEU A 464 12.40 -11.14 -13.03
C LEU A 464 11.70 -9.90 -13.60
N ALA A 465 10.86 -10.06 -14.61
CA ALA A 465 10.14 -8.94 -15.22
C ALA A 465 9.11 -8.29 -14.28
N THR A 466 8.67 -9.01 -13.25
CA THR A 466 7.66 -8.56 -12.28
C THR A 466 8.23 -8.31 -10.89
N GLU A 467 9.52 -8.58 -10.71
CA GLU A 467 10.25 -8.59 -9.44
C GLU A 467 9.52 -9.39 -8.34
N LEU A 468 9.15 -10.62 -8.70
CA LEU A 468 8.58 -11.62 -7.80
C LEU A 468 9.65 -12.62 -7.29
N THR A 469 10.93 -12.32 -7.51
CA THR A 469 12.07 -13.02 -6.91
C THR A 469 12.22 -12.65 -5.43
N GLN A 470 11.38 -13.26 -4.60
CA GLN A 470 11.23 -12.92 -3.18
C GLN A 470 12.30 -13.58 -2.29
N ARG A 471 12.73 -12.87 -1.24
CA ARG A 471 13.60 -13.39 -0.18
C ARG A 471 13.28 -12.72 1.16
N TRP A 472 13.03 -13.52 2.20
CA TRP A 472 12.50 -13.04 3.48
C TRP A 472 13.38 -13.40 4.68
N ASP A 473 14.70 -13.19 4.59
CA ASP A 473 15.68 -13.65 5.58
C ASP A 473 16.29 -12.52 6.43
N MET A 474 15.63 -11.35 6.48
CA MET A 474 16.09 -10.22 7.27
C MET A 474 16.21 -10.61 8.75
N PHE A 475 17.41 -10.42 9.31
CA PHE A 475 17.80 -10.79 10.67
C PHE A 475 17.77 -12.31 11.00
N ALA A 476 17.62 -13.21 10.02
CA ALA A 476 17.49 -14.64 10.27
C ALA A 476 18.82 -15.35 10.61
N THR A 477 19.66 -15.61 9.62
CA THR A 477 20.98 -16.23 9.77
C THR A 477 22.06 -15.25 9.31
N GLY A 478 22.98 -14.88 10.20
CA GLY A 478 24.08 -13.97 9.85
C GLY A 478 23.62 -12.55 9.50
N GLY A 479 22.51 -12.07 10.09
CA GLY A 479 22.12 -10.67 9.99
C GLY A 479 23.27 -9.72 10.39
N PRO A 480 23.21 -8.43 10.02
CA PRO A 480 24.33 -7.51 10.20
C PRO A 480 24.85 -7.56 11.65
N ARG A 481 26.08 -8.03 11.86
CA ARG A 481 26.77 -8.06 13.18
C ARG A 481 27.78 -6.92 13.35
N ILE A 482 28.02 -6.18 12.28
CA ILE A 482 28.82 -4.95 12.25
C ILE A 482 27.94 -3.93 11.52
N TRP A 483 27.82 -2.73 12.07
CA TRP A 483 27.24 -1.59 11.36
C TRP A 483 28.36 -0.67 10.90
N ARG A 484 28.22 -0.11 9.70
CA ARG A 484 29.17 0.81 9.10
C ARG A 484 28.42 2.04 8.56
N TRP A 485 29.13 3.15 8.48
CA TRP A 485 28.64 4.38 7.88
C TRP A 485 29.69 4.96 6.93
N VAL A 486 29.24 5.85 6.05
CA VAL A 486 30.11 6.65 5.21
C VAL A 486 30.21 8.03 5.83
N ALA A 487 31.41 8.49 6.13
CA ALA A 487 31.70 9.91 6.25
C ALA A 487 32.25 10.36 4.89
N VAL A 488 31.65 11.39 4.27
CA VAL A 488 32.14 11.90 2.98
C VAL A 488 32.91 13.18 3.22
N THR A 489 34.20 13.05 3.47
CA THR A 489 35.05 14.16 3.92
C THR A 489 35.53 15.02 2.77
N GLY A 490 35.09 16.28 2.71
CA GLY A 490 35.64 17.28 1.80
C GLY A 490 36.79 18.03 2.43
N GLN A 491 37.89 18.16 1.70
CA GLN A 491 39.02 19.04 2.07
C GLN A 491 38.91 20.35 1.30
N PHE A 492 38.92 21.47 2.03
CA PHE A 492 38.77 22.81 1.48
C PHE A 492 40.11 23.53 1.34
N ALA A 493 40.16 24.54 0.48
CA ALA A 493 41.40 25.26 0.20
C ALA A 493 41.97 26.07 1.39
N ASP A 494 41.15 26.35 2.40
CA ASP A 494 41.55 26.94 3.68
C ASP A 494 42.06 25.91 4.70
N GLY A 495 42.11 24.62 4.32
CA GLY A 495 42.53 23.52 5.18
C GLY A 495 41.41 22.94 6.05
N ALA A 496 40.19 23.47 6.00
CA ALA A 496 39.06 22.89 6.70
C ALA A 496 38.71 21.50 6.13
N THR A 497 38.24 20.61 7.01
CA THR A 497 37.69 19.31 6.62
C THR A 497 36.28 19.20 7.16
N LEU A 498 35.30 19.00 6.28
CA LEU A 498 33.89 18.84 6.65
C LEU A 498 33.31 17.60 6.00
N ASP A 499 32.33 16.96 6.63
CA ASP A 499 31.49 15.97 5.98
C ASP A 499 30.51 16.68 5.02
N LEU A 500 30.63 16.40 3.73
CA LEU A 500 29.85 17.03 2.68
C LEU A 500 28.35 16.66 2.72
N GLN A 501 27.96 15.64 3.49
CA GLN A 501 26.55 15.30 3.70
C GLN A 501 25.88 16.17 4.75
N THR A 502 26.61 16.55 5.79
CA THR A 502 26.08 17.30 6.94
C THR A 502 26.46 18.77 6.91
N GLY A 503 27.57 19.12 6.25
CA GLY A 503 28.18 20.45 6.34
C GLY A 503 28.92 20.68 7.67
N GLU A 504 29.05 19.65 8.50
CA GLU A 504 29.66 19.69 9.83
C GLU A 504 31.03 19.01 9.81
N PRO A 505 31.89 19.21 10.82
CA PRO A 505 33.09 18.40 11.00
C PRO A 505 32.75 16.90 10.95
N PRO A 506 33.64 16.05 10.37
CA PRO A 506 33.38 14.61 10.27
C PRO A 506 33.12 14.02 11.66
N LEU A 507 31.90 13.48 11.85
CA LEU A 507 31.48 12.92 13.14
C LEU A 507 32.18 11.58 13.42
N ASP A 508 32.55 11.34 14.69
CA ASP A 508 33.03 10.04 15.20
C ASP A 508 31.96 8.94 15.15
N ALA A 509 30.69 9.34 15.21
CA ALA A 509 29.53 8.46 15.13
C ALA A 509 28.36 9.17 14.44
N PRO A 510 27.72 8.56 13.43
CA PRO A 510 26.63 9.17 12.67
C PRO A 510 25.32 9.15 13.47
N PRO A 511 24.31 9.95 13.07
CA PRO A 511 23.02 9.98 13.75
C PRO A 511 22.33 8.61 13.76
N ARG A 512 21.80 8.21 14.93
CA ARG A 512 21.23 6.87 15.15
C ARG A 512 19.95 6.60 14.35
N TRP A 513 19.21 7.62 13.90
CA TRP A 513 17.94 7.42 13.21
C TRP A 513 17.65 8.48 12.17
N SER A 514 16.79 8.15 11.20
CA SER A 514 16.36 9.07 10.15
C SER A 514 14.86 8.94 9.88
N ARG A 515 14.22 10.04 9.46
CA ARG A 515 12.79 10.10 9.11
C ARG A 515 12.61 10.81 7.77
N GLY A 516 11.46 10.56 7.14
CA GLY A 516 11.10 11.22 5.89
C GLY A 516 12.08 10.89 4.76
N ILE A 517 12.55 11.93 4.07
CA ILE A 517 13.46 11.83 2.92
C ILE A 517 14.82 11.24 3.32
N GLY A 518 15.30 11.55 4.54
CA GLY A 518 16.57 11.06 5.04
C GLY A 518 16.64 9.53 5.16
N LEU A 519 15.51 8.84 5.22
CA LEU A 519 15.48 7.37 5.28
C LEU A 519 16.06 6.76 4.01
N ARG A 520 15.82 7.36 2.83
CA ARG A 520 16.37 6.86 1.55
C ARG A 520 17.87 7.10 1.43
N TRP A 521 18.35 8.23 1.93
CA TRP A 521 19.80 8.48 2.04
C TRP A 521 20.46 7.49 3.00
N ARG A 522 19.81 7.14 4.12
CA ARG A 522 20.32 6.10 5.01
C ARG A 522 20.42 4.75 4.32
N GLU A 523 19.36 4.30 3.63
CA GLU A 523 19.40 3.02 2.90
C GLU A 523 20.50 3.04 1.82
N PHE A 524 20.62 4.15 1.09
CA PHE A 524 21.70 4.34 0.12
C PHE A 524 23.07 4.17 0.76
N ASN A 525 23.34 4.91 1.84
CA ASN A 525 24.62 4.85 2.55
C ASN A 525 24.92 3.43 3.05
N ALA A 526 23.93 2.74 3.62
CA ALA A 526 24.09 1.37 4.10
C ALA A 526 24.43 0.39 2.96
N ASN A 527 23.66 0.44 1.87
CA ASN A 527 23.83 -0.47 0.74
C ASN A 527 25.14 -0.22 -0.04
N VAL A 528 25.58 1.04 -0.14
CA VAL A 528 26.85 1.40 -0.80
C VAL A 528 28.05 0.84 -0.02
N VAL A 529 28.02 0.94 1.32
CA VAL A 529 29.12 0.51 2.20
C VAL A 529 29.31 -0.99 2.19
N ASP A 530 28.21 -1.74 2.29
CA ASP A 530 28.26 -3.18 2.41
C ASP A 530 28.73 -3.85 1.12
N LEU A 531 28.41 -3.25 -0.03
CA LEU A 531 28.66 -3.84 -1.34
C LEU A 531 29.92 -3.29 -2.06
N ARG A 532 30.57 -2.26 -1.50
CA ARG A 532 31.84 -1.67 -1.98
C ARG A 532 31.90 -1.45 -3.50
N PHE A 533 30.93 -0.76 -4.08
CA PHE A 533 30.93 -0.47 -5.52
C PHE A 533 31.84 0.73 -5.82
N PRO A 534 33.06 0.54 -6.38
CA PRO A 534 34.01 1.65 -6.56
C PRO A 534 33.48 2.70 -7.54
N TRP A 535 32.81 2.24 -8.59
CA TRP A 535 32.15 3.12 -9.58
C TRP A 535 31.06 4.01 -8.94
N MET A 536 30.35 3.51 -7.94
CA MET A 536 29.26 4.26 -7.30
C MET A 536 29.82 5.29 -6.32
N LEU A 537 30.87 4.94 -5.58
CA LEU A 537 31.59 5.89 -4.72
C LEU A 537 32.19 7.03 -5.55
N GLN A 538 32.82 6.73 -6.69
CA GLN A 538 33.35 7.74 -7.59
C GLN A 538 32.25 8.67 -8.13
N ASN A 539 31.15 8.11 -8.67
CA ASN A 539 30.02 8.92 -9.16
C ASN A 539 29.40 9.79 -8.05
N TRP A 540 29.41 9.30 -6.81
CA TRP A 540 28.91 10.06 -5.68
C TRP A 540 29.82 11.23 -5.34
N GLY A 541 31.14 11.02 -5.28
CA GLY A 541 32.12 12.10 -5.14
C GLY A 541 31.98 13.15 -6.24
N ASP A 542 31.92 12.71 -7.51
CA ASP A 542 31.72 13.58 -8.65
C ASP A 542 30.41 14.38 -8.58
N TYR A 543 29.33 13.73 -8.12
CA TYR A 543 28.04 14.38 -7.89
C TYR A 543 28.16 15.49 -6.83
N LEU A 544 28.83 15.21 -5.71
CA LEU A 544 29.05 16.19 -4.65
C LEU A 544 29.92 17.35 -5.14
N CYS A 545 31.04 17.10 -5.82
CA CYS A 545 31.87 18.15 -6.42
C CYS A 545 31.07 19.11 -7.32
N ARG A 546 30.07 18.59 -8.07
CA ARG A 546 29.22 19.41 -8.95
C ARG A 546 28.09 20.14 -8.24
N THR A 547 27.61 19.62 -7.11
CA THR A 547 26.38 20.09 -6.46
C THR A 547 26.58 20.75 -5.11
N TYR A 548 27.78 20.63 -4.55
CA TYR A 548 28.12 21.29 -3.29
C TYR A 548 27.97 22.80 -3.48
N PRO A 549 27.27 23.51 -2.57
CA PRO A 549 26.96 24.93 -2.75
C PRO A 549 28.24 25.75 -2.92
N ALA A 550 28.29 26.58 -3.96
CA ALA A 550 29.32 27.61 -4.06
C ALA A 550 29.17 28.58 -2.88
N GLY A 551 30.17 28.65 -1.99
CA GLY A 551 30.20 29.60 -0.87
C GLY A 551 29.86 29.04 0.52
N MET A 552 29.66 27.73 0.65
CA MET A 552 29.83 27.06 1.94
C MET A 552 31.05 26.14 1.85
N PRO A 553 32.12 26.33 2.64
CA PRO A 553 32.54 27.58 3.29
C PRO A 553 32.98 28.62 2.22
N ALA A 554 33.67 29.67 2.64
CA ALA A 554 34.23 30.68 1.73
C ALA A 554 35.34 30.11 0.80
N ALA A 555 35.94 28.97 1.15
CA ALA A 555 37.01 28.34 0.38
C ALA A 555 36.47 27.26 -0.59
N PRO A 556 37.04 27.14 -1.80
CA PRO A 556 36.66 26.09 -2.76
C PRO A 556 37.06 24.70 -2.25
N LEU A 557 36.21 23.71 -2.56
CA LEU A 557 36.46 22.29 -2.32
C LEU A 557 37.63 21.79 -3.20
N ARG A 558 38.66 21.21 -2.59
CA ARG A 558 39.84 20.67 -3.30
C ARG A 558 39.74 19.17 -3.57
N HIS A 559 39.34 18.39 -2.56
CA HIS A 559 39.25 16.93 -2.61
C HIS A 559 38.02 16.43 -1.86
N VAL A 560 37.51 15.27 -2.28
CA VAL A 560 36.38 14.53 -1.67
C VAL A 560 36.81 13.11 -1.40
#